data_AF-A0A2T1E0F6-F1
#
_entry.id   AF-A0A2T1E0F6-F1
#
_cell.length_a   1.000
_cell.length_b   1.000
_cell.length_c   1.000
_cell.angle_alpha   90.00
_cell.angle_beta   90.00
_cell.angle_gamma   90.00
#
_symmetry.space_group_name_H-M   'P 1'
#
loop_
_entity.id
_entity.type
_entity.pdbx_description
1 polymer ?
#
loop_
_entity_poly.entity_id
_entity_poly.type
_entity_poly.pdbx_seq_one_letter_code
_entity_poly.pdbx_strand_id
1 'polypeptide(L)'
;MGVSLALPPIVSPLKKRQKSPKGTVSVQVFKGRLRLCWSFQRQRYFLYLELPEGKTNWIVAEGRAKQIEGDMATGNFDRTLAK
;
A
#
# COMPACT_ATOMS: atom_id res chain seq x y z
N MET A 1 41.61 -29.67 25.52
CA MET A 1 40.43 -28.77 25.67
C MET A 1 40.56 -27.69 24.62
N GLY A 2 39.52 -27.45 23.81
CA GLY A 2 39.52 -26.39 22.79
C GLY A 2 38.49 -26.68 21.70
N VAL A 3 37.21 -26.47 22.00
CA VAL A 3 36.14 -26.56 20.99
C VAL A 3 36.09 -25.25 20.21
N SER A 4 36.47 -25.31 18.93
CA SER A 4 36.32 -24.18 18.01
C SER A 4 34.86 -24.14 17.52
N LEU A 5 34.07 -23.23 18.08
CA LEU A 5 32.71 -22.94 17.65
C LEU A 5 32.76 -22.04 16.41
N ALA A 6 32.67 -22.65 15.22
CA ALA A 6 32.38 -21.92 13.99
C ALA A 6 30.93 -21.41 14.04
N LEU A 7 30.77 -20.08 14.11
CA LEU A 7 29.46 -19.43 13.96
C LEU A 7 28.99 -19.55 12.49
N PRO A 8 27.75 -19.98 12.22
CA PRO A 8 27.22 -19.95 10.87
C PRO A 8 26.93 -18.49 10.45
N PRO A 9 27.12 -18.12 9.17
CA PRO A 9 26.72 -16.82 8.67
C PRO A 9 25.20 -16.68 8.76
N ILE A 10 24.74 -15.62 9.44
CA ILE A 10 23.32 -15.25 9.51
C ILE A 10 22.90 -14.75 8.12
N VAL A 11 22.47 -15.68 7.26
CA VAL A 11 21.82 -15.33 6.00
C VAL A 11 20.41 -14.86 6.34
N SER A 12 20.24 -13.54 6.45
CA SER A 12 18.91 -12.95 6.59
C SER A 12 18.15 -13.18 5.29
N PRO A 13 16.96 -13.84 5.29
CA PRO A 13 16.20 -13.99 4.07
C PRO A 13 15.78 -12.59 3.60
N LEU A 14 16.18 -12.22 2.39
CA LEU A 14 15.67 -11.04 1.70
C LEU A 14 14.15 -11.17 1.67
N LYS A 15 13.48 -10.35 2.49
CA LYS A 15 12.02 -10.27 2.54
C LYS A 15 11.52 -9.95 1.13
N LYS A 16 11.10 -10.98 0.38
CA LYS A 16 10.49 -10.82 -0.94
C LYS A 16 9.39 -9.79 -0.76
N ARG A 17 9.50 -8.65 -1.45
CA ARG A 17 8.46 -7.62 -1.48
C ARG A 17 7.19 -8.29 -2.00
N GLN A 18 6.34 -8.74 -1.08
CA GLN A 18 5.03 -9.28 -1.42
C GLN A 18 4.32 -8.18 -2.19
N LYS A 19 4.12 -8.44 -3.49
CA LYS A 19 3.32 -7.55 -4.32
C LYS A 19 1.94 -7.57 -3.70
N SER A 20 1.42 -6.39 -3.36
CA SER A 20 0.04 -6.27 -2.88
C SER A 20 -0.88 -7.04 -3.84
N PRO A 21 -1.87 -7.77 -3.33
CA PRO A 21 -2.82 -8.47 -4.17
C PRO A 21 -3.41 -7.49 -5.22
N LYS A 22 -3.78 -8.02 -6.38
CA LYS A 22 -4.34 -7.19 -7.45
C LYS A 22 -5.55 -6.44 -6.90
N GLY A 23 -5.52 -5.10 -6.97
CA GLY A 23 -6.61 -4.27 -6.46
C GLY A 23 -6.53 -3.93 -4.97
N THR A 24 -5.37 -3.99 -4.32
CA THR A 24 -5.21 -3.40 -2.97
C THR A 24 -4.87 -1.92 -3.04
N VAL A 25 -5.53 -1.11 -2.22
CA VAL A 25 -5.29 0.33 -2.11
C VAL A 25 -4.57 0.66 -0.82
N SER A 26 -3.38 1.26 -0.93
CA SER A 26 -2.56 1.63 0.23
C SER A 26 -2.66 3.13 0.52
N VAL A 27 -2.93 3.48 1.78
CA VAL A 27 -2.85 4.86 2.26
C VAL A 27 -1.38 5.20 2.54
N GLN A 28 -0.88 6.30 1.99
CA GLN A 28 0.46 6.84 2.28
C GLN A 28 0.38 8.31 2.64
N VAL A 29 1.33 8.75 3.47
CA VAL A 29 1.55 10.18 3.72
C VAL A 29 2.59 10.69 2.72
N PHE A 30 2.29 11.78 2.04
CA PHE A 30 3.21 12.48 1.15
C PHE A 30 3.17 13.97 1.42
N LYS A 31 4.32 14.55 1.82
CA LYS A 31 4.46 15.97 2.20
C LYS A 31 3.42 16.41 3.25
N GLY A 32 3.15 15.57 4.25
CA GLY A 32 2.18 15.85 5.32
C GLY A 32 0.70 15.72 4.92
N ARG A 33 0.42 15.22 3.70
CA ARG A 33 -0.94 14.98 3.20
C ARG A 33 -1.17 13.50 2.94
N LEU A 34 -2.40 13.04 3.08
CA LEU A 34 -2.78 11.67 2.75
C LEU A 34 -2.98 11.51 1.24
N ARG A 35 -2.40 10.43 0.71
CA ARG A 35 -2.61 9.96 -0.66
C ARG A 35 -2.95 8.47 -0.65
N LEU A 36 -3.76 8.05 -1.61
CA LEU A 36 -3.99 6.65 -1.91
C LEU A 36 -3.11 6.24 -3.08
N CYS A 37 -2.44 5.10 -2.94
CA CYS A 37 -1.55 4.53 -3.93
C CYS A 37 -1.97 3.10 -4.22
N TRP A 38 -2.23 2.77 -5.49
CA TRP A 38 -2.55 1.39 -5.88
C TRP A 38 -2.14 1.08 -7.31
N SER A 39 -2.27 -0.19 -7.67
CA SER A 39 -2.04 -0.65 -9.04
C SER A 39 -3.21 -1.52 -9.47
N PHE A 40 -3.83 -1.14 -10.59
CA PHE A 40 -4.95 -1.86 -11.18
C PHE A 40 -4.75 -1.98 -12.68
N GLN A 41 -4.98 -3.19 -13.22
CA GLN A 41 -4.87 -3.48 -14.66
C GLN A 41 -3.55 -3.00 -15.31
N ARG A 42 -2.41 -3.25 -14.64
CA ARG A 42 -1.04 -2.85 -15.06
C ARG A 42 -0.77 -1.34 -15.05
N GLN A 43 -1.68 -0.52 -14.55
CA GLN A 43 -1.49 0.92 -14.38
C GLN A 43 -1.36 1.28 -12.89
N ARG A 44 -0.52 2.28 -12.59
CA ARG A 44 -0.36 2.85 -11.25
C ARG A 44 -1.24 4.07 -11.10
N TYR A 45 -1.95 4.14 -10.00
CA TYR A 45 -2.86 5.23 -9.67
C TYR A 45 -2.45 5.90 -8.37
N PHE A 46 -2.62 7.21 -8.35
CA PHE A 46 -2.37 8.07 -7.19
C PHE A 46 -3.55 9.01 -7.02
N LEU A 47 -4.19 8.97 -5.86
CA LEU A 47 -5.25 9.91 -5.50
C LEU A 47 -4.79 10.73 -4.31
N TYR A 48 -4.68 12.03 -4.49
CA TYR A 48 -4.37 12.95 -3.40
C TYR A 48 -5.68 13.32 -2.72
N LEU A 49 -5.81 12.99 -1.43
CA LEU A 49 -7.00 13.34 -0.67
C LEU A 49 -6.94 14.79 -0.15
N GLU A 50 -5.78 15.44 -0.25
CA GLU A 50 -5.47 16.77 0.30
C GLU A 50 -5.76 16.93 1.80
N LEU A 51 -6.01 15.82 2.48
CA LEU A 51 -6.25 15.78 3.91
C LEU A 51 -4.92 15.79 4.67
N PRO A 52 -4.77 16.60 5.73
CA PRO A 52 -3.61 16.54 6.60
C PRO A 52 -3.55 15.21 7.36
N GLU A 53 -2.36 14.88 7.84
CA GLU A 53 -2.13 13.80 8.78
C GLU A 53 -3.02 13.96 10.03
N GLY A 54 -3.88 12.98 10.28
CA GLY A 54 -4.77 12.97 11.45
C GLY A 54 -5.56 11.68 11.53
N LYS A 55 -5.90 11.24 12.75
CA LYS A 55 -6.58 9.95 12.98
C LYS A 55 -7.91 9.84 12.20
N THR A 56 -8.71 10.90 12.23
CA THR A 56 -9.98 10.99 11.47
C THR A 56 -9.74 10.92 9.97
N ASN A 57 -8.76 11.67 9.47
CA ASN A 57 -8.42 11.71 8.05
C ASN A 57 -7.89 10.36 7.56
N TRP A 58 -7.19 9.62 8.43
CA TRP A 58 -6.75 8.26 8.16
C TRP A 58 -7.92 7.29 7.98
N ILE A 59 -8.94 7.39 8.84
CA ILE A 59 -10.18 6.61 8.71
C ILE A 59 -10.91 6.95 7.41
N VAL A 60 -10.99 8.25 7.05
CA VAL A 60 -11.58 8.69 5.78
C VAL A 60 -10.79 8.14 4.59
N ALA A 61 -9.46 8.19 4.64
CA ALA A 61 -8.60 7.65 3.60
C ALA A 61 -8.74 6.14 3.46
N GLU A 62 -8.81 5.40 4.56
CA GLU A 62 -9.04 3.96 4.57
C GLU A 62 -10.44 3.61 4.03
N GLY A 63 -11.47 4.39 4.37
CA GLY A 63 -12.81 4.24 3.82
C GLY A 63 -12.84 4.42 2.30
N ARG A 64 -12.17 5.46 1.80
CA ARG A 64 -11.99 5.69 0.36
C ARG A 64 -11.20 4.56 -0.31
N ALA A 65 -10.16 4.06 0.35
CA ALA A 65 -9.40 2.91 -0.12
C ALA A 65 -10.31 1.70 -0.31
N LYS A 66 -11.08 1.32 0.72
CA LYS A 66 -12.04 0.20 0.65
C LYS A 66 -13.11 0.38 -0.42
N GLN A 67 -13.58 1.61 -0.63
CA GLN A 67 -14.54 1.91 -1.69
C GLN A 67 -13.93 1.62 -3.08
N ILE A 68 -12.71 2.08 -3.33
CA ILE A 68 -11.99 1.82 -4.57
C ILE A 68 -11.71 0.32 -4.74
N GLU A 69 -11.34 -0.39 -3.65
CA GLU A 69 -11.19 -1.84 -3.66
C GLU A 69 -12.49 -2.57 -4.05
N GLY A 70 -13.62 -2.12 -3.51
CA GLY A 70 -14.95 -2.62 -3.87
C GLY A 70 -15.28 -2.37 -5.35
N ASP A 71 -15.07 -1.15 -5.84
CA ASP A 71 -15.31 -0.79 -7.23
C ASP A 71 -14.44 -1.61 -8.19
N MET A 72 -13.18 -1.89 -7.82
CA MET A 72 -12.28 -2.76 -8.57
C MET A 72 -12.74 -4.22 -8.56
N ALA A 73 -13.30 -4.70 -7.45
CA ALA A 73 -13.84 -6.06 -7.32
C ALA A 73 -15.13 -6.25 -8.15
N THR A 74 -16.01 -5.24 -8.19
CA THR A 74 -17.25 -5.26 -8.97
C THR A 74 -17.01 -4.93 -10.46
N GLY A 75 -15.84 -4.39 -10.81
CA GLY A 75 -15.52 -3.99 -12.19
C GLY A 75 -16.09 -2.62 -12.59
N ASN A 76 -16.60 -1.85 -11.62
CA ASN A 76 -17.13 -0.49 -11.82
C ASN A 76 -16.06 0.59 -11.54
N PHE A 77 -14.79 0.21 -11.41
CA PHE A 77 -13.71 1.13 -11.14
C PHE A 77 -13.51 2.13 -12.30
N ASP A 78 -13.74 3.40 -11.99
CA ASP A 78 -13.45 4.49 -12.92
C ASP A 78 -11.95 4.73 -12.99
N ARG A 79 -11.36 4.33 -14.12
CA ARG A 79 -9.93 4.49 -14.42
C ARG A 79 -9.50 5.95 -14.51
N THR A 80 -10.42 6.88 -14.73
CA THR A 80 -10.07 8.30 -14.90
C THR A 80 -9.79 8.98 -13.58
N LEU A 81 -10.30 8.45 -12.47
CA LEU A 81 -10.25 9.10 -11.14
C LEU A 81 -10.68 10.57 -11.17
N ALA A 82 -11.46 10.97 -12.17
CA ALA A 82 -11.80 12.38 -12.44
C ALA A 82 -13.02 12.86 -11.63
N LYS A 83 -13.33 12.20 -10.51
CA LYS A 83 -14.57 12.40 -9.75
C LYS A 83 -14.31 13.05 -8.40
#